data_AF-A0A269XYX0-F1
#
_entry.id   AF-A0A269XYX0-F1
#
_cell.length_a   1.000
_cell.length_b   1.000
_cell.length_c   1.000
_cell.angle_alpha   90.00
_cell.angle_beta   90.00
_cell.angle_gamma   90.00
#
_symmetry.space_group_name_H-M   'P 1'
#
loop_
_entity.id
_entity.type
_entity.pdbx_description
1 polymer ?
#
loop_
_entity_poly.entity_id
_entity_poly.type
_entity_poly.pdbx_seq_one_letter_code
_entity_poly.pdbx_strand_id
1 'polypeptide(L)'
;MSDFIVHKGRRAAGTFARHYGADVTDLHHEHGKRTAIMLADGRTGAGTCLGCDSAPCMEKDDSELTLFGALDAFPGDPSCDVCPTRAIYWDNENAAACVETGDCIGCGLCVSRCPYGAIRLGDGLTALVETADPDGLVIAGPTKREHPQVKRSGKIATLNAPAAANLPRTIAALDDARTTLLVRNLLNEVGLNARTRRRGDTNMRIDAVGFSRRERPFVAEIETGVGVLESPRGLLEDVAVLHSRYGYAVDGIDPVSIILSFPNVRSEYYQVIRDIEKVLGLRCRTITVGALVTLLWNCTKLDGFDGNTFTVGAGTIDLADCLGLDDAKLAEPYSGAFRPAK
;
A
#
# COMPACT_ATOMS: atom_id res chain seq x y z
N MET A 1 14.50 -20.88 -13.01
CA MET A 1 13.90 -21.35 -11.75
C MET A 1 13.74 -20.11 -10.88
N SER A 2 12.53 -19.55 -10.85
CA SER A 2 12.21 -18.43 -9.97
C SER A 2 12.11 -19.00 -8.56
N ASP A 3 13.03 -18.60 -7.68
CA ASP A 3 12.94 -18.89 -6.25
C ASP A 3 11.71 -18.17 -5.67
N PHE A 4 10.54 -18.79 -5.86
CA PHE A 4 9.40 -18.60 -4.97
C PHE A 4 9.83 -19.17 -3.63
N ILE A 5 10.51 -18.35 -2.83
CA ILE A 5 10.63 -18.60 -1.40
C ILE A 5 9.23 -18.38 -0.86
N VAL A 6 8.42 -19.44 -0.87
CA VAL A 6 7.25 -19.56 0.00
C VAL A 6 7.75 -19.20 1.39
N HIS A 7 7.15 -18.21 2.05
CA HIS A 7 7.51 -17.87 3.43
C HIS A 7 7.46 -19.18 4.25
N LYS A 8 8.63 -19.67 4.66
CA LYS A 8 8.82 -21.06 5.07
C LYS A 8 7.85 -21.47 6.18
N GLY A 9 6.95 -22.40 5.89
CA GLY A 9 6.03 -22.98 6.86
C GLY A 9 4.61 -22.45 6.70
N ARG A 10 3.81 -23.10 5.85
CA ARG A 10 2.36 -22.98 5.88
C ARG A 10 1.80 -24.04 6.85
N ARG A 11 0.76 -23.69 7.59
CA ARG A 11 0.00 -24.68 8.37
C ARG A 11 -1.07 -25.29 7.44
N ALA A 12 -2.02 -26.02 7.99
CA ALA A 12 -3.13 -26.52 7.18
C ALA A 12 -4.10 -25.37 6.87
N ALA A 13 -4.51 -25.26 5.60
CA ALA A 13 -5.48 -24.29 5.08
C ALA A 13 -6.59 -23.94 6.09
N GLY A 14 -6.61 -22.69 6.55
CA GLY A 14 -7.68 -22.14 7.39
C GLY A 14 -7.64 -22.57 8.87
N THR A 15 -6.47 -22.97 9.40
CA THR A 15 -6.30 -23.30 10.82
C THR A 15 -5.56 -22.21 11.59
N PHE A 16 -6.05 -21.84 12.78
CA PHE A 16 -5.35 -20.91 13.68
C PHE A 16 -4.66 -21.66 14.82
N ALA A 17 -3.65 -21.06 15.46
CA ALA A 17 -2.97 -21.68 16.61
C ALA A 17 -3.73 -21.39 17.90
N ARG A 18 -4.36 -20.22 17.90
CA ARG A 18 -4.97 -19.52 19.00
C ARG A 18 -6.21 -18.80 18.46
N HIS A 19 -7.16 -18.49 19.32
CA HIS A 19 -8.31 -17.67 18.93
C HIS A 19 -8.88 -16.89 20.11
N TYR A 20 -9.59 -15.80 19.84
CA TYR A 20 -10.29 -15.07 20.91
C TYR A 20 -11.64 -15.70 21.32
N GLY A 21 -12.19 -16.60 20.49
CA GLY A 21 -13.51 -17.22 20.71
C GLY A 21 -14.67 -16.38 20.17
N ALA A 22 -14.48 -15.07 20.04
CA ALA A 22 -15.35 -14.14 19.32
C ALA A 22 -14.57 -13.45 18.19
N ASP A 23 -15.28 -12.93 17.19
CA ASP A 23 -14.68 -12.21 16.08
C ASP A 23 -14.26 -10.80 16.50
N VAL A 24 -13.18 -10.29 15.92
CA VAL A 24 -12.77 -8.90 16.09
C VAL A 24 -13.66 -8.02 15.21
N THR A 25 -14.29 -7.00 15.78
CA THR A 25 -15.13 -6.05 15.06
C THR A 25 -14.38 -4.77 14.72
N ASP A 26 -13.53 -4.31 15.64
CA ASP A 26 -12.83 -3.03 15.54
C ASP A 26 -11.37 -3.15 15.97
N LEU A 27 -10.51 -2.40 15.28
CA LEU A 27 -9.10 -2.20 15.59
C LEU A 27 -8.81 -0.71 15.67
N HIS A 28 -8.10 -0.32 16.72
CA HIS A 28 -7.65 1.04 16.93
C HIS A 28 -6.13 1.09 17.06
N HIS A 29 -5.49 1.80 16.14
CA HIS A 29 -4.05 2.01 16.12
C HIS A 29 -3.69 3.32 16.81
N GLU A 30 -2.67 3.28 17.66
CA GLU A 30 -2.05 4.47 18.22
C GLU A 30 -0.53 4.32 18.15
N HIS A 31 0.15 5.38 17.69
CA HIS A 31 1.60 5.37 17.51
C HIS A 31 2.34 4.92 18.78
N GLY A 32 3.21 3.92 18.63
CA GLY A 32 4.02 3.36 19.72
C GLY A 32 3.28 2.41 20.66
N LYS A 33 1.95 2.32 20.61
CA LYS A 33 1.15 1.45 21.48
C LYS A 33 0.77 0.14 20.78
N ARG A 34 0.37 -0.85 21.60
CA ARG A 34 -0.30 -2.06 21.12
C ARG A 34 -1.64 -1.69 20.48
N THR A 35 -1.98 -2.34 19.38
CA THR A 35 -3.28 -2.13 18.73
C THR A 35 -4.38 -2.60 19.67
N ALA A 36 -5.32 -1.72 19.98
CA ALA A 36 -6.50 -2.07 20.76
C ALA A 36 -7.52 -2.77 19.87
N ILE A 37 -8.18 -3.80 20.40
CA ILE A 37 -9.18 -4.60 19.70
C ILE A 37 -10.50 -4.58 20.46
N MET A 38 -11.62 -4.66 19.74
CA MET A 38 -12.93 -4.96 20.28
C MET A 38 -13.46 -6.26 19.68
N LEU A 39 -13.95 -7.15 20.54
CA LEU A 39 -14.55 -8.42 20.15
C LEU A 39 -16.08 -8.29 20.08
N ALA A 40 -16.71 -9.13 19.27
CA ALA A 40 -18.16 -9.15 19.08
C ALA A 40 -18.97 -9.48 20.35
N ASP A 41 -18.32 -10.08 21.36
CA ASP A 41 -18.92 -10.36 22.67
C ASP A 41 -18.73 -9.22 23.69
N GLY A 42 -18.17 -8.08 23.26
CA GLY A 42 -17.97 -6.88 24.07
C GLY A 42 -16.65 -6.82 24.83
N ARG A 43 -15.83 -7.88 24.81
CA ARG A 43 -14.48 -7.84 25.40
C ARG A 43 -13.55 -6.93 24.59
N THR A 44 -12.61 -6.29 25.28
CA THR A 44 -11.60 -5.40 24.68
C THR A 44 -10.22 -5.67 25.27
N GLY A 45 -9.17 -5.42 24.50
CA GLY A 45 -7.78 -5.53 24.99
C GLY A 45 -6.77 -5.31 23.87
N ALA A 46 -5.53 -5.72 24.09
CA ALA A 46 -4.47 -5.67 23.11
C ALA A 46 -4.56 -6.83 22.10
N GLY A 47 -4.24 -6.54 20.84
CA GLY A 47 -4.13 -7.55 19.81
C GLY A 47 -2.90 -8.44 20.00
N THR A 48 -3.10 -9.75 19.80
CA THR A 48 -2.09 -10.80 19.91
C THR A 48 -2.10 -11.66 18.65
N CYS A 49 -0.92 -12.17 18.27
CA CYS A 49 -0.76 -13.06 17.14
C CYS A 49 -1.52 -14.37 17.40
N LEU A 50 -2.50 -14.67 16.55
CA LEU A 50 -3.29 -15.88 16.65
C LEU A 50 -2.69 -17.08 15.89
N GLY A 51 -1.56 -16.87 15.20
CA GLY A 51 -0.94 -17.88 14.35
C GLY A 51 -1.87 -18.31 13.22
N CYS A 52 -2.23 -17.37 12.35
CA CYS A 52 -3.12 -17.60 11.21
C CYS A 52 -2.40 -18.41 10.14
N ASP A 53 -3.03 -19.46 9.62
CA ASP A 53 -2.47 -20.22 8.50
C ASP A 53 -2.42 -19.41 7.17
N SER A 54 -3.53 -18.79 6.79
CA SER A 54 -3.60 -17.90 5.62
C SER A 54 -2.78 -16.62 5.76
N ALA A 55 -2.29 -16.33 6.98
CA ALA A 55 -1.40 -15.23 7.33
C ALA A 55 -1.49 -13.99 6.42
N PRO A 56 -2.62 -13.25 6.42
CA PRO A 56 -2.84 -12.12 5.51
C PRO A 56 -1.83 -10.99 5.72
N CYS A 57 -1.11 -10.97 6.85
CA CYS A 57 -0.02 -10.03 7.09
C CYS A 57 1.26 -10.33 6.28
N MET A 58 1.40 -11.53 5.73
CA MET A 58 2.57 -11.99 4.95
C MET A 58 2.24 -12.21 3.48
N GLU A 59 1.07 -12.78 3.19
CA GLU A 59 0.65 -13.14 1.82
C GLU A 59 -0.73 -12.55 1.50
N LYS A 60 -0.92 -12.12 0.25
CA LYS A 60 -2.20 -11.77 -0.35
C LYS A 60 -2.88 -13.01 -0.90
N ASP A 61 -4.20 -13.04 -0.86
CA ASP A 61 -4.97 -14.04 -1.59
C ASP A 61 -4.92 -13.74 -3.10
N ASP A 62 -4.88 -14.78 -3.93
CA ASP A 62 -4.82 -14.63 -5.39
C ASP A 62 -6.00 -13.81 -5.95
N SER A 63 -7.18 -13.90 -5.31
CA SER A 63 -8.35 -13.11 -5.70
C SER A 63 -8.11 -11.60 -5.53
N GLU A 64 -7.25 -11.17 -4.60
CA GLU A 64 -6.87 -9.75 -4.43
C GLU A 64 -6.00 -9.22 -5.58
N LEU A 65 -5.45 -10.12 -6.42
CA LEU A 65 -4.56 -9.80 -7.52
C LEU A 65 -5.26 -9.88 -8.89
N THR A 66 -6.58 -10.10 -8.91
CA THR A 66 -7.39 -10.12 -10.12
C THR A 66 -7.95 -8.73 -10.44
N LEU A 67 -8.05 -8.41 -11.73
CA LEU A 67 -8.75 -7.22 -12.22
C LEU A 67 -10.05 -7.65 -12.88
N PHE A 68 -11.05 -6.77 -12.94
CA PHE A 68 -12.28 -7.09 -13.64
C PHE A 68 -12.21 -6.70 -15.13
N GLY A 69 -13.10 -7.31 -15.91
CA GLY A 69 -13.25 -7.00 -17.33
C GLY A 69 -11.99 -7.31 -18.15
N ALA A 70 -11.71 -6.49 -19.16
CA ALA A 70 -10.61 -6.72 -20.09
C ALA A 70 -9.22 -6.67 -19.42
N LEU A 71 -9.07 -5.97 -18.30
CA LEU A 71 -7.78 -5.84 -17.60
C LEU A 71 -7.37 -7.08 -16.81
N ASP A 72 -8.24 -8.08 -16.65
CA ASP A 72 -7.84 -9.36 -16.03
C ASP A 72 -6.71 -10.04 -16.83
N ALA A 73 -6.73 -9.87 -18.15
CA ALA A 73 -5.72 -10.37 -19.08
C ALA A 73 -4.37 -9.63 -18.99
N PHE A 74 -4.26 -8.57 -18.20
CA PHE A 74 -3.00 -7.85 -17.99
C PHE A 74 -1.95 -8.80 -17.39
N PRO A 75 -0.72 -8.87 -17.95
CA PRO A 75 0.34 -9.74 -17.45
C PRO A 75 0.93 -9.17 -16.16
N GLY A 76 0.20 -9.33 -15.06
CA GLY A 76 0.59 -8.81 -13.75
C GLY A 76 1.63 -9.67 -13.03
N ASP A 77 2.39 -9.04 -12.13
CA ASP A 77 3.30 -9.71 -11.20
C ASP A 77 2.52 -10.69 -10.31
N PRO A 78 2.87 -11.99 -10.31
CA PRO A 78 2.19 -13.01 -9.51
C PRO A 78 2.58 -13.01 -8.03
N SER A 79 3.48 -12.14 -7.59
CA SER A 79 3.93 -12.11 -6.19
C SER A 79 2.76 -11.84 -5.24
N CYS A 80 2.54 -12.75 -4.30
CA CYS A 80 1.57 -12.59 -3.21
C CYS A 80 2.19 -11.92 -1.98
N ASP A 81 3.48 -11.60 -1.99
CA ASP A 81 4.17 -11.05 -0.83
C ASP A 81 3.55 -9.70 -0.42
N VAL A 82 3.22 -9.58 0.87
CA VAL A 82 2.79 -8.31 1.48
C VAL A 82 4.00 -7.44 1.75
N CYS A 83 5.08 -8.03 2.29
CA CYS A 83 6.28 -7.30 2.67
C CYS A 83 7.23 -7.20 1.48
N PRO A 84 7.52 -5.98 0.96
CA PRO A 84 8.36 -5.81 -0.21
C PRO A 84 9.81 -6.22 0.01
N THR A 85 10.27 -6.26 1.27
CA THR A 85 11.62 -6.71 1.64
C THR A 85 11.65 -8.13 2.19
N ARG A 86 10.50 -8.81 2.30
CA ARG A 86 10.35 -10.13 2.94
C ARG A 86 10.87 -10.20 4.39
N ALA A 87 10.86 -9.07 5.10
CA ALA A 87 11.28 -8.99 6.49
C ALA A 87 10.36 -9.78 7.44
N ILE A 88 9.09 -9.96 7.09
CA ILE A 88 8.16 -10.79 7.86
C ILE A 88 8.23 -12.25 7.38
N TYR A 89 8.29 -13.19 8.32
CA TYR A 89 8.35 -14.62 8.04
C TYR A 89 7.58 -15.43 9.09
N TRP A 90 7.34 -16.70 8.79
CA TRP A 90 6.67 -17.61 9.71
C TRP A 90 7.66 -18.34 10.61
N ASP A 91 7.41 -18.31 11.92
CA ASP A 91 8.11 -19.12 12.91
C ASP A 91 7.28 -20.36 13.24
N ASN A 92 7.80 -21.53 12.84
CA ASN A 92 7.15 -22.82 13.06
C ASN A 92 7.15 -23.25 14.54
N GLU A 93 8.15 -22.85 15.32
CA GLU A 93 8.28 -23.27 16.72
C GLU A 93 7.22 -22.55 17.57
N ASN A 94 7.04 -21.25 17.33
CA ASN A 94 6.09 -20.42 18.08
C ASN A 94 4.71 -20.31 17.41
N ALA A 95 4.53 -20.92 16.23
CA ALA A 95 3.34 -20.81 15.39
C ALA A 95 2.85 -19.34 15.28
N ALA A 96 3.78 -18.46 14.93
CA ALA A 96 3.59 -17.02 14.91
C ALA A 96 4.33 -16.38 13.73
N ALA A 97 3.88 -15.20 13.31
CA ALA A 97 4.67 -14.35 12.43
C ALA A 97 5.80 -13.69 13.23
N CYS A 98 6.96 -13.56 12.61
CA CYS A 98 8.15 -12.89 13.15
C CYS A 98 8.66 -11.87 12.12
N VAL A 99 9.34 -10.82 12.60
CA VAL A 99 9.90 -9.77 11.75
C VAL A 99 11.40 -9.70 11.98
N GLU A 100 12.17 -9.85 10.90
CA GLU A 100 13.59 -9.51 10.88
C GLU A 100 13.73 -7.99 10.85
N THR A 101 14.21 -7.43 11.96
CA THR A 101 14.25 -5.98 12.16
C THR A 101 15.24 -5.29 11.23
N GLY A 102 16.33 -5.98 10.83
CA GLY A 102 17.33 -5.42 9.91
C GLY A 102 16.82 -5.19 8.49
N ASP A 103 15.85 -6.00 8.05
CA ASP A 103 15.26 -5.93 6.71
C ASP A 103 13.95 -5.12 6.67
N CYS A 104 13.41 -4.76 7.84
CA CYS A 104 12.14 -4.07 7.95
C CYS A 104 12.27 -2.58 7.63
N ILE A 105 11.51 -2.13 6.62
CA ILE A 105 11.50 -0.72 6.19
C ILE A 105 10.41 0.14 6.87
N GLY A 106 9.67 -0.44 7.82
CA GLY A 106 8.65 0.28 8.56
C GLY A 106 7.42 0.73 7.75
N CYS A 107 7.18 0.18 6.55
CA CYS A 107 6.07 0.65 5.69
C CYS A 107 4.67 0.45 6.30
N GLY A 108 4.48 -0.52 7.19
CA GLY A 108 3.21 -0.77 7.87
C GLY A 108 2.19 -1.62 7.09
N LEU A 109 2.54 -2.17 5.92
CA LEU A 109 1.64 -3.04 5.13
C LEU A 109 1.19 -4.30 5.90
N CYS A 110 2.08 -4.92 6.66
CA CYS A 110 1.71 -6.06 7.51
C CYS A 110 0.80 -5.65 8.68
N VAL A 111 0.97 -4.43 9.20
CA VAL A 111 0.15 -3.87 10.27
C VAL A 111 -1.29 -3.61 9.78
N SER A 112 -1.44 -2.99 8.61
CA SER A 112 -2.77 -2.70 8.03
C SER A 112 -3.56 -3.96 7.72
N ARG A 113 -2.88 -5.08 7.46
CA ARG A 113 -3.51 -6.34 7.05
C ARG A 113 -3.83 -7.29 8.19
N CYS A 114 -3.22 -7.14 9.37
CA CYS A 114 -3.48 -8.05 10.48
C CYS A 114 -4.92 -7.88 10.99
N PRO A 115 -5.82 -8.88 10.88
CA PRO A 115 -7.22 -8.77 11.31
C PRO A 115 -7.38 -8.87 12.83
N TYR A 116 -6.31 -9.21 13.56
CA TYR A 116 -6.33 -9.43 15.00
C TYR A 116 -5.50 -8.41 15.79
N GLY A 117 -5.03 -7.34 15.13
CA GLY A 117 -4.27 -6.26 15.78
C GLY A 117 -2.89 -6.66 16.29
N ALA A 118 -2.37 -7.83 15.90
CA ALA A 118 -1.16 -8.42 16.47
C ALA A 118 0.15 -7.73 16.09
N ILE A 119 0.13 -6.81 15.12
CA ILE A 119 1.34 -6.17 14.60
C ILE A 119 1.22 -4.67 14.80
N ARG A 120 2.28 -4.02 15.28
CA ARG A 120 2.41 -2.56 15.38
C ARG A 120 3.75 -2.09 14.83
N LEU A 121 3.90 -0.79 14.60
CA LEU A 121 5.22 -0.18 14.38
C LEU A 121 5.83 0.24 15.72
N GLY A 122 6.89 -0.46 16.16
CA GLY A 122 7.70 -0.08 17.31
C GLY A 122 8.50 1.17 17.03
N ASP A 123 8.37 2.18 17.90
CA ASP A 123 9.03 3.49 17.79
C ASP A 123 8.86 4.17 16.43
N GLY A 124 7.85 3.77 15.65
CA GLY A 124 7.64 4.21 14.28
C GLY A 124 8.75 3.84 13.30
N LEU A 125 9.52 2.78 13.58
CA LEU A 125 10.67 2.35 12.77
C LEU A 125 10.47 0.95 12.18
N THR A 126 10.22 -0.06 13.01
CA THR A 126 10.09 -1.47 12.57
C THR A 126 8.78 -2.09 13.02
N ALA A 127 8.30 -3.08 12.27
CA ALA A 127 7.14 -3.85 12.67
C ALA A 127 7.49 -4.83 13.80
N LEU A 128 6.62 -4.92 14.80
CA LEU A 128 6.74 -5.83 15.93
C LEU A 128 5.48 -6.68 16.04
N VAL A 129 5.64 -7.99 16.21
CA VAL A 129 4.54 -8.93 16.39
C VAL A 129 4.35 -9.21 17.88
N GLU A 130 3.16 -8.90 18.38
CA GLU A 130 2.78 -9.13 19.77
C GLU A 130 2.30 -10.57 19.95
N THR A 131 3.04 -11.37 20.70
CA THR A 131 2.69 -12.76 21.03
C THR A 131 2.21 -12.93 22.46
N ALA A 132 2.43 -11.92 23.31
CA ALA A 132 1.92 -11.86 24.66
C ALA A 132 0.41 -11.59 24.66
N ASP A 133 -0.29 -12.16 25.64
CA ASP A 133 -1.71 -11.94 25.90
C ASP A 133 -1.88 -11.28 27.28
N PRO A 134 -1.58 -9.98 27.40
CA PRO A 134 -1.63 -9.28 28.69
C PRO A 134 -3.04 -9.22 29.28
N ASP A 135 -4.07 -9.29 28.44
CA ASP A 135 -5.47 -9.11 28.81
C ASP A 135 -6.23 -10.45 28.94
N GLY A 136 -5.56 -11.59 28.74
CA GLY A 136 -6.16 -12.92 28.87
C GLY A 136 -7.28 -13.20 27.86
N LEU A 137 -7.21 -12.61 26.66
CA LEU A 137 -8.24 -12.76 25.63
C LEU A 137 -8.10 -14.06 24.84
N VAL A 138 -6.90 -14.64 24.80
CA VAL A 138 -6.55 -15.76 23.93
C VAL A 138 -6.97 -17.08 24.55
N ILE A 139 -7.67 -17.88 23.76
CA ILE A 139 -8.00 -19.27 24.03
C ILE A 139 -7.06 -20.16 23.21
N ALA A 140 -6.43 -21.11 23.88
CA ALA A 140 -5.54 -22.08 23.24
C ALA A 140 -6.34 -23.20 22.57
N GLY A 141 -5.97 -23.53 21.33
CA GLY A 141 -6.56 -24.63 20.57
C GLY A 141 -6.68 -24.32 19.09
N PRO A 142 -6.54 -25.32 18.20
CA PRO A 142 -6.77 -25.11 16.78
C PRO A 142 -8.24 -24.80 16.53
N THR A 143 -8.50 -23.78 15.72
CA THR A 143 -9.84 -23.48 15.21
C THR A 143 -9.79 -23.28 13.70
N LYS A 144 -10.93 -23.53 13.05
CA LYS A 144 -11.13 -23.16 11.65
C LYS A 144 -12.08 -21.97 11.61
N ARG A 145 -11.58 -20.83 11.11
CA ARG A 145 -12.38 -19.63 10.88
C ARG A 145 -11.85 -18.88 9.67
N GLU A 146 -12.76 -18.19 9.00
CA GLU A 146 -12.41 -17.13 8.07
C GLU A 146 -11.95 -15.90 8.86
N HIS A 147 -11.17 -15.02 8.22
CA HIS A 147 -10.81 -13.75 8.84
C HIS A 147 -12.02 -12.82 8.87
N PRO A 148 -12.28 -12.15 10.01
CA PRO A 148 -13.39 -11.20 10.08
C PRO A 148 -13.11 -9.97 9.22
N GLN A 149 -14.19 -9.32 8.78
CA GLN A 149 -14.12 -7.96 8.25
C GLN A 149 -14.06 -7.00 9.43
N VAL A 150 -13.02 -6.17 9.49
CA VAL A 150 -12.70 -5.38 10.69
C VAL A 150 -12.67 -3.91 10.37
N LYS A 151 -13.34 -3.10 11.19
CA LYS A 151 -13.24 -1.65 11.10
C LYS A 151 -11.91 -1.19 11.69
N ARG A 152 -11.16 -0.39 10.92
CA ARG A 152 -9.84 0.13 11.34
C ARG A 152 -9.91 1.62 11.57
N SER A 153 -9.23 2.08 12.61
CA SER A 153 -9.20 3.50 12.99
C SER A 153 -7.88 3.87 13.66
N GLY A 154 -7.68 5.17 13.84
CA GLY A 154 -6.48 5.71 14.50
C GLY A 154 -5.29 5.86 13.55
N LYS A 155 -4.08 5.87 14.12
CA LYS A 155 -2.84 6.13 13.40
C LYS A 155 -1.82 5.02 13.71
N ILE A 156 -1.40 4.26 12.68
CA ILE A 156 -0.34 3.24 12.78
C ILE A 156 0.97 3.87 13.27
N ALA A 157 1.35 5.00 12.69
CA ALA A 157 2.46 5.83 13.13
C ALA A 157 2.24 7.29 12.69
N THR A 158 3.05 8.19 13.26
CA THR A 158 3.05 9.63 12.95
C THR A 158 4.02 9.95 11.82
N LEU A 159 3.81 11.03 11.07
CA LEU A 159 4.67 11.37 9.91
C LEU A 159 6.08 11.85 10.27
N ASN A 160 6.33 12.18 11.54
CA ASN A 160 7.68 12.43 12.07
C ASN A 160 8.39 11.15 12.53
N ALA A 161 7.77 9.98 12.38
CA ALA A 161 8.38 8.71 12.73
C ALA A 161 9.62 8.42 11.87
N PRO A 162 10.64 7.74 12.41
CA PRO A 162 11.87 7.41 11.70
C PRO A 162 11.67 6.71 10.36
N ALA A 163 10.70 5.78 10.25
CA ALA A 163 10.42 5.09 9.00
C ALA A 163 9.94 6.06 7.90
N ALA A 164 9.07 7.01 8.25
CA ALA A 164 8.55 7.99 7.29
C ALA A 164 9.65 8.93 6.79
N ALA A 165 10.48 9.44 7.70
CA ALA A 165 11.60 10.32 7.34
C ALA A 165 12.67 9.62 6.48
N ASN A 166 12.86 8.32 6.66
CA ASN A 166 13.85 7.52 5.93
C ASN A 166 13.31 6.91 4.63
N LEU A 167 12.05 7.15 4.25
CA LEU A 167 11.47 6.61 3.02
C LEU A 167 12.34 6.84 1.78
N PRO A 168 12.89 8.05 1.52
CA PRO A 168 13.71 8.27 0.33
C PRO A 168 14.96 7.39 0.27
N ARG A 169 15.68 7.27 1.40
CA ARG A 169 16.87 6.42 1.49
C ARG A 169 16.51 4.95 1.33
N THR A 170 15.39 4.55 1.91
CA THR A 170 14.98 3.15 1.94
C THR A 170 14.52 2.70 0.56
N ILE A 171 13.70 3.50 -0.13
CA ILE A 171 13.24 3.23 -1.48
C ILE A 171 14.40 3.25 -2.47
N ALA A 172 15.35 4.19 -2.34
CA ALA A 172 16.55 4.22 -3.18
C ALA A 172 17.45 2.97 -3.03
N ALA A 173 17.32 2.23 -1.93
CA ALA A 173 18.06 0.98 -1.70
C ALA A 173 17.30 -0.27 -2.18
N LEU A 174 16.02 -0.14 -2.56
CA LEU A 174 15.25 -1.23 -3.13
C LEU A 174 15.58 -1.41 -4.62
N ASP A 175 15.59 -2.66 -5.07
CA ASP A 175 15.53 -2.94 -6.51
C ASP A 175 14.14 -2.59 -7.08
N ASP A 176 14.06 -2.42 -8.40
CA ASP A 176 12.83 -2.04 -9.09
C ASP A 176 11.66 -2.97 -8.74
N ALA A 177 11.90 -4.28 -8.66
CA ALA A 177 10.83 -5.25 -8.38
C ALA A 177 10.24 -5.05 -6.98
N ARG A 178 11.08 -4.82 -5.97
CA ARG A 178 10.64 -4.54 -4.59
C ARG A 178 9.96 -3.18 -4.48
N THR A 179 10.42 -2.17 -5.22
CA THR A 179 9.79 -0.84 -5.28
C THR A 179 8.39 -0.92 -5.90
N THR A 180 8.28 -1.58 -7.04
CA THR A 180 7.00 -1.81 -7.72
C THR A 180 6.04 -2.61 -6.83
N LEU A 181 6.53 -3.65 -6.14
CA LEU A 181 5.75 -4.43 -5.18
C LEU A 181 5.25 -3.59 -4.00
N LEU A 182 6.11 -2.73 -3.43
CA LEU A 182 5.73 -1.78 -2.37
C LEU A 182 4.60 -0.87 -2.85
N VAL A 183 4.74 -0.26 -4.03
CA VAL A 183 3.74 0.66 -4.59
C VAL A 183 2.42 -0.06 -4.87
N ARG A 184 2.45 -1.24 -5.52
CA ARG A 184 1.26 -2.06 -5.75
C ARG A 184 0.51 -2.33 -4.46
N ASN A 185 1.24 -2.79 -3.44
CA ASN A 185 0.63 -3.15 -2.17
C ASN A 185 0.10 -1.90 -1.45
N LEU A 186 0.78 -0.75 -1.52
CA LEU A 186 0.27 0.52 -1.00
C LEU A 186 -1.05 0.91 -1.69
N LEU A 187 -1.11 0.87 -3.02
CA LEU A 187 -2.34 1.16 -3.78
C LEU A 187 -3.50 0.25 -3.33
N ASN A 188 -3.23 -1.05 -3.19
CA ASN A 188 -4.21 -2.03 -2.72
C ASN A 188 -4.69 -1.74 -1.29
N GLU A 189 -3.77 -1.43 -0.39
CA GLU A 189 -4.11 -1.14 1.00
C GLU A 189 -4.77 0.23 1.20
N VAL A 190 -4.61 1.20 0.29
CA VAL A 190 -5.43 2.43 0.29
C VAL A 190 -6.75 2.25 -0.47
N GLY A 191 -7.08 1.05 -0.92
CA GLY A 191 -8.40 0.69 -1.44
C GLY A 191 -8.56 0.72 -2.95
N LEU A 192 -7.49 0.94 -3.71
CA LEU A 192 -7.51 0.74 -5.17
C LEU A 192 -7.33 -0.75 -5.48
N ASN A 193 -7.78 -1.23 -6.64
CA ASN A 193 -7.40 -2.56 -7.12
C ASN A 193 -6.32 -2.39 -8.18
N ALA A 194 -5.07 -2.71 -7.84
CA ALA A 194 -3.91 -2.46 -8.68
C ALA A 194 -3.10 -3.74 -8.95
N ARG A 195 -2.65 -3.88 -10.19
CA ARG A 195 -1.63 -4.84 -10.60
C ARG A 195 -0.45 -4.09 -11.21
N THR A 196 0.74 -4.61 -10.96
CA THR A 196 1.97 -4.14 -11.59
C THR A 196 2.44 -5.12 -12.64
N ARG A 197 3.17 -4.65 -13.65
CA ARG A 197 3.67 -5.53 -14.73
C ARG A 197 4.52 -6.67 -14.20
N ARG A 198 4.45 -7.80 -14.89
CA ARG A 198 5.32 -8.94 -14.65
C ARG A 198 6.75 -8.60 -15.06
N ARG A 199 7.71 -8.93 -14.18
CA ARG A 199 9.13 -8.78 -14.46
C ARG A 199 9.54 -9.53 -15.73
N GLY A 200 10.29 -8.85 -16.61
CA GLY A 200 10.81 -9.43 -17.85
C GLY A 200 9.83 -9.45 -19.01
N ASP A 201 8.60 -8.97 -18.82
CA ASP A 201 7.68 -8.71 -19.93
C ASP A 201 8.09 -7.44 -20.67
N THR A 202 8.51 -7.58 -21.92
CA THR A 202 8.89 -6.47 -22.81
C THR A 202 7.76 -6.03 -23.73
N ASN A 203 6.63 -6.76 -23.76
CA ASN A 203 5.47 -6.49 -24.60
C ASN A 203 4.49 -5.51 -23.93
N MET A 204 4.53 -5.42 -22.60
CA MET A 204 3.74 -4.52 -21.77
C MET A 204 4.65 -3.60 -20.95
N ARG A 205 4.59 -2.30 -21.23
CA ARG A 205 5.45 -1.30 -20.58
C ARG A 205 4.81 -0.57 -19.41
N ILE A 206 3.47 -0.59 -19.34
CA ILE A 206 2.71 0.00 -18.25
C ILE A 206 3.20 -0.56 -16.91
N ASP A 207 3.68 0.29 -16.01
CA ASP A 207 4.19 -0.15 -14.72
C ASP A 207 3.08 -0.68 -13.81
N ALA A 208 1.95 0.03 -13.74
CA ALA A 208 0.77 -0.41 -13.00
C ALA A 208 -0.54 -0.04 -13.70
N VAL A 209 -1.52 -0.93 -13.59
CA VAL A 209 -2.91 -0.72 -14.03
C VAL A 209 -3.86 -1.08 -12.91
N GLY A 210 -5.05 -0.50 -12.93
CA GLY A 210 -6.03 -0.86 -11.93
C GLY A 210 -7.34 -0.12 -12.04
N PHE A 211 -8.12 -0.23 -10.99
CA PHE A 211 -9.38 0.48 -10.84
C PHE A 211 -9.45 1.20 -9.49
N SER A 212 -10.10 2.35 -9.53
CA SER A 212 -10.54 3.04 -8.32
C SER A 212 -11.70 2.31 -7.64
N ARG A 213 -12.06 2.74 -6.43
CA ARG A 213 -13.26 2.21 -5.73
C ARG A 213 -14.57 2.57 -6.45
N ARG A 214 -14.51 3.52 -7.37
CA ARG A 214 -15.61 3.91 -8.26
C ARG A 214 -15.52 3.23 -9.63
N GLU A 215 -14.72 2.17 -9.75
CA GLU A 215 -14.57 1.34 -10.95
C GLU A 215 -14.01 2.09 -12.18
N ARG A 216 -13.39 3.25 -11.96
CA ARG A 216 -12.73 4.01 -13.03
C ARG A 216 -11.32 3.47 -13.24
N PRO A 217 -10.93 3.11 -14.48
CA PRO A 217 -9.61 2.56 -14.76
C PRO A 217 -8.52 3.62 -14.62
N PHE A 218 -7.37 3.22 -14.11
CA PHE A 218 -6.18 4.06 -14.06
C PHE A 218 -4.96 3.32 -14.59
N VAL A 219 -4.00 4.11 -15.08
CA VAL A 219 -2.63 3.69 -15.38
C VAL A 219 -1.69 4.47 -14.49
N ALA A 220 -0.60 3.85 -14.09
CA ALA A 220 0.41 4.51 -13.29
C ALA A 220 1.83 4.17 -13.72
N GLU A 221 2.62 5.23 -13.81
CA GLU A 221 4.07 5.22 -14.05
C GLU A 221 4.78 5.39 -12.70
N ILE A 222 5.68 4.46 -12.36
CA ILE A 222 6.35 4.44 -11.05
C ILE A 222 7.77 4.95 -11.21
N GLU A 223 7.97 6.24 -10.92
CA GLU A 223 9.27 6.91 -11.07
C GLU A 223 9.76 7.43 -9.71
N THR A 224 10.45 6.55 -8.97
CA THR A 224 11.03 6.88 -7.66
C THR A 224 12.46 7.41 -7.75
N GLY A 225 13.03 7.49 -8.95
CA GLY A 225 14.36 8.00 -9.21
C GLY A 225 14.41 9.50 -9.51
N VAL A 226 15.50 9.92 -10.14
CA VAL A 226 15.73 11.34 -10.52
C VAL A 226 14.97 11.70 -11.81
N GLY A 227 14.45 10.71 -12.54
CA GLY A 227 13.88 10.82 -13.89
C GLY A 227 12.41 11.25 -13.97
N VAL A 228 11.88 11.95 -12.96
CA VAL A 228 10.44 12.25 -12.81
C VAL A 228 9.80 12.90 -14.06
N LEU A 229 10.58 13.61 -14.90
CA LEU A 229 10.12 14.25 -16.14
C LEU A 229 9.57 13.26 -17.19
N GLU A 230 10.07 12.03 -17.24
CA GLU A 230 9.63 11.06 -18.26
C GLU A 230 8.28 10.43 -17.90
N SER A 231 7.89 10.44 -16.62
CA SER A 231 6.64 9.83 -16.15
C SER A 231 5.39 10.36 -16.88
N PRO A 232 5.14 11.68 -17.02
CA PRO A 232 3.98 12.17 -17.76
C PRO A 232 3.95 11.76 -19.24
N ARG A 233 5.11 11.51 -19.86
CA ARG A 233 5.19 11.05 -21.25
C ARG A 233 4.87 9.56 -21.35
N GLY A 234 5.41 8.75 -20.44
CA GLY A 234 5.08 7.33 -20.32
C GLY A 234 3.57 7.11 -20.13
N LEU A 235 2.93 7.93 -19.30
CA LEU A 235 1.47 7.90 -19.11
C LEU A 235 0.67 8.08 -20.41
N LEU A 236 1.17 8.82 -21.40
CA LEU A 236 0.50 8.92 -22.70
C LEU A 236 0.56 7.61 -23.49
N GLU A 237 1.70 6.92 -23.44
CA GLU A 237 1.85 5.58 -24.03
C GLU A 237 0.90 4.61 -23.33
N ASP A 238 0.84 4.64 -22.01
CA ASP A 238 -0.01 3.76 -21.21
C ASP A 238 -1.51 3.96 -21.49
N VAL A 239 -1.96 5.22 -21.55
CA VAL A 239 -3.33 5.57 -21.94
C VAL A 239 -3.64 5.06 -23.35
N ALA A 240 -2.72 5.24 -24.30
CA ALA A 240 -2.89 4.75 -25.66
C ALA A 240 -2.95 3.22 -25.73
N VAL A 241 -2.18 2.51 -24.89
CA VAL A 241 -2.21 1.05 -24.78
C VAL A 241 -3.53 0.57 -24.19
N LEU A 242 -4.03 1.20 -23.12
CA LEU A 242 -5.35 0.85 -22.54
C LEU A 242 -6.48 1.07 -23.53
N HIS A 243 -6.45 2.19 -24.26
CA HIS A 243 -7.44 2.47 -25.28
C HIS A 243 -7.38 1.46 -26.44
N SER A 244 -6.19 1.23 -27.00
CA SER A 244 -6.03 0.40 -28.20
C SER A 244 -6.16 -1.10 -27.95
N ARG A 245 -5.64 -1.61 -26.83
CA ARG A 245 -5.60 -3.06 -26.56
C ARG A 245 -6.73 -3.55 -25.68
N TYR A 246 -7.25 -2.69 -24.79
CA TYR A 246 -8.27 -3.08 -23.81
C TYR A 246 -9.62 -2.36 -24.02
N GLY A 247 -9.69 -1.40 -24.95
CA GLY A 247 -10.96 -0.79 -25.38
C GLY A 247 -11.53 0.28 -24.46
N TYR A 248 -10.74 0.81 -23.53
CA TYR A 248 -11.19 1.91 -22.65
C TYR A 248 -11.19 3.25 -23.38
N ALA A 249 -12.21 4.07 -23.14
CA ALA A 249 -12.24 5.44 -23.65
C ALA A 249 -11.14 6.28 -22.98
N VAL A 250 -10.45 7.12 -23.77
CA VAL A 250 -9.30 7.91 -23.32
C VAL A 250 -9.65 8.85 -22.16
N ASP A 251 -10.82 9.49 -22.22
CA ASP A 251 -11.37 10.36 -21.18
C ASP A 251 -11.87 9.61 -19.93
N GLY A 252 -12.01 8.29 -20.05
CA GLY A 252 -12.36 7.37 -18.96
C GLY A 252 -11.16 6.87 -18.15
N ILE A 253 -9.93 7.11 -18.61
CA ILE A 253 -8.71 6.62 -17.96
C ILE A 253 -8.10 7.72 -17.09
N ASP A 254 -7.68 7.37 -15.86
CA ASP A 254 -6.90 8.27 -15.01
C ASP A 254 -5.40 7.97 -15.12
N PRO A 255 -4.60 8.85 -15.75
CA PRO A 255 -3.15 8.73 -15.78
C PRO A 255 -2.52 9.31 -14.50
N VAL A 256 -1.72 8.50 -13.79
CA VAL A 256 -1.18 8.83 -12.46
C VAL A 256 0.33 8.59 -12.38
N SER A 257 1.11 9.65 -12.18
CA SER A 257 2.52 9.55 -11.82
C SER A 257 2.65 9.19 -10.34
N ILE A 258 3.34 8.10 -10.02
CA ILE A 258 3.70 7.73 -8.65
C ILE A 258 5.18 8.03 -8.46
N ILE A 259 5.48 9.05 -7.66
CA ILE A 259 6.85 9.57 -7.51
C ILE A 259 7.33 9.48 -6.07
N LEU A 260 8.64 9.56 -5.84
CA LEU A 260 9.16 9.58 -4.48
C LEU A 260 9.01 10.98 -3.84
N SER A 261 9.47 12.01 -4.56
CA SER A 261 9.42 13.41 -4.15
C SER A 261 9.06 14.28 -5.35
N PHE A 262 8.29 15.33 -5.12
CA PHE A 262 8.06 16.34 -6.14
C PHE A 262 9.37 16.96 -6.63
N PRO A 263 9.53 17.14 -7.95
CA PRO A 263 10.63 17.91 -8.48
C PRO A 263 10.51 19.38 -8.08
N ASN A 264 11.62 20.12 -8.13
CA ASN A 264 11.64 21.55 -7.89
C ASN A 264 10.61 22.28 -8.76
N VAL A 265 9.97 23.33 -8.24
CA VAL A 265 8.95 24.15 -8.94
C VAL A 265 9.36 24.64 -10.34
N ARG A 266 10.67 24.76 -10.62
CA ARG A 266 11.23 25.17 -11.92
C ARG A 266 11.41 24.03 -12.92
N SER A 267 11.09 22.80 -12.55
CA SER A 267 11.18 21.63 -13.42
C SER A 267 10.18 21.69 -14.57
N GLU A 268 10.59 21.22 -15.74
CA GLU A 268 9.73 21.07 -16.92
C GLU A 268 8.57 20.09 -16.68
N TYR A 269 8.64 19.25 -15.65
CA TYR A 269 7.60 18.29 -15.27
C TYR A 269 6.20 18.92 -15.25
N TYR A 270 6.08 20.08 -14.60
CA TYR A 270 4.81 20.78 -14.48
C TYR A 270 4.34 21.39 -15.81
N GLN A 271 5.28 21.81 -16.66
CA GLN A 271 4.95 22.34 -17.99
C GLN A 271 4.42 21.22 -18.89
N VAL A 272 5.07 20.05 -18.88
CA VAL A 272 4.63 18.88 -19.65
C VAL A 272 3.22 18.45 -19.25
N ILE A 273 2.91 18.34 -17.96
CA ILE A 273 1.55 18.00 -17.48
C ILE A 273 0.51 19.00 -18.00
N ARG A 274 0.80 20.30 -17.90
CA ARG A 274 -0.11 21.36 -18.39
C ARG A 274 -0.31 21.30 -19.90
N ASP A 275 0.75 21.05 -20.65
CA ASP A 275 0.67 20.97 -22.11
C ASP A 275 -0.13 19.73 -22.54
N ILE A 276 0.02 18.60 -21.85
CA ILE A 276 -0.80 17.40 -22.06
C ILE A 276 -2.28 17.72 -21.85
N GLU A 277 -2.65 18.35 -20.73
CA GLU A 277 -4.05 18.71 -20.46
C GLU A 277 -4.58 19.69 -21.51
N LYS A 278 -3.81 20.72 -21.86
CA LYS A 278 -4.21 21.74 -22.82
C LYS A 278 -4.42 21.19 -24.23
N VAL A 279 -3.57 20.26 -24.67
CA VAL A 279 -3.58 19.74 -26.05
C VAL A 279 -4.52 18.53 -26.19
N LEU A 280 -4.51 17.63 -25.21
CA LEU A 280 -5.22 16.34 -25.29
C LEU A 280 -6.46 16.26 -24.38
N GLY A 281 -6.66 17.22 -23.49
CA GLY A 281 -7.72 17.15 -22.47
C GLY A 281 -7.45 16.10 -21.39
N LEU A 282 -6.24 15.53 -21.33
CA LEU A 282 -5.86 14.49 -20.39
C LEU A 282 -5.23 15.07 -19.13
N ARG A 283 -5.79 14.74 -17.97
CA ARG A 283 -5.28 15.20 -16.67
C ARG A 283 -4.32 14.19 -16.06
N CYS A 284 -3.03 14.39 -16.27
CA CYS A 284 -1.99 13.68 -15.54
C CYS A 284 -2.00 14.11 -14.07
N ARG A 285 -2.12 13.13 -13.18
CA ARG A 285 -2.12 13.32 -11.74
C ARG A 285 -0.80 12.90 -11.15
N THR A 286 -0.51 13.31 -9.93
CA THR A 286 0.72 12.92 -9.24
C THR A 286 0.46 12.64 -7.78
N ILE A 287 0.87 11.46 -7.33
CA ILE A 287 0.86 11.09 -5.92
C ILE A 287 2.26 10.63 -5.52
N THR A 288 2.66 10.93 -4.28
CA THR A 288 3.94 10.46 -3.77
C THR A 288 3.80 9.15 -2.99
N VAL A 289 4.88 8.38 -2.90
CA VAL A 289 4.94 7.24 -1.99
C VAL A 289 4.68 7.67 -0.53
N GLY A 290 5.16 8.86 -0.14
CA GLY A 290 4.88 9.45 1.17
C GLY A 290 3.38 9.69 1.43
N ALA A 291 2.64 10.17 0.44
CA ALA A 291 1.18 10.33 0.52
C ALA A 291 0.44 8.99 0.65
N LEU A 292 0.86 7.97 -0.11
CA LEU A 292 0.31 6.61 0.02
C LEU A 292 0.56 6.01 1.42
N VAL A 293 1.77 6.18 1.96
CA VAL A 293 2.10 5.76 3.33
C VAL A 293 1.27 6.53 4.36
N THR A 294 1.01 7.81 4.12
CA THR A 294 0.17 8.64 4.99
C THR A 294 -1.27 8.15 5.02
N LEU A 295 -1.86 7.84 3.86
CA LEU A 295 -3.20 7.24 3.79
C LEU A 295 -3.26 5.90 4.52
N LEU A 296 -2.28 5.02 4.25
CA LEU A 296 -2.16 3.72 4.92
C LEU A 296 -2.11 3.88 6.45
N TRP A 297 -1.24 4.76 6.94
CA TRP A 297 -1.01 4.94 8.36
C TRP A 297 -2.19 5.56 9.09
N ASN A 298 -3.06 6.31 8.41
CA ASN A 298 -4.28 6.88 8.98
C ASN A 298 -5.52 6.01 8.75
N CYS A 299 -5.36 4.77 8.23
CA CYS A 299 -6.45 3.88 7.87
C CYS A 299 -7.43 4.50 6.86
N THR A 300 -6.96 5.43 6.03
CA THR A 300 -7.79 6.17 5.07
C THR A 300 -7.76 5.49 3.71
N LYS A 301 -8.94 5.37 3.11
CA LYS A 301 -9.11 4.81 1.76
C LYS A 301 -9.27 5.93 0.74
N LEU A 302 -8.69 5.72 -0.43
CA LEU A 302 -8.85 6.59 -1.58
C LEU A 302 -10.01 6.08 -2.45
N ASP A 303 -10.98 6.95 -2.72
CA ASP A 303 -12.11 6.58 -3.59
C ASP A 303 -11.71 6.51 -5.08
N GLY A 304 -10.72 7.31 -5.47
CA GLY A 304 -10.21 7.38 -6.82
C GLY A 304 -9.52 8.70 -7.10
N PHE A 305 -9.48 9.06 -8.38
CA PHE A 305 -8.72 10.19 -8.89
C PHE A 305 -9.64 11.29 -9.45
N ASP A 306 -10.92 11.33 -9.07
CA ASP A 306 -11.91 12.21 -9.73
C ASP A 306 -11.64 13.71 -9.58
N GLY A 307 -12.16 14.49 -10.52
CA GLY A 307 -12.13 15.95 -10.47
C GLY A 307 -10.71 16.52 -10.48
N ASN A 308 -10.34 17.19 -9.39
CA ASN A 308 -9.04 17.84 -9.20
C ASN A 308 -8.14 17.07 -8.21
N THR A 309 -8.55 15.88 -7.78
CA THR A 309 -7.78 15.06 -6.84
C THR A 309 -6.42 14.72 -7.45
N PHE A 310 -5.35 15.14 -6.77
CA PHE A 310 -3.95 14.96 -7.19
C PHE A 310 -3.58 15.57 -8.54
N THR A 311 -4.38 16.50 -9.07
CA THR A 311 -3.99 17.26 -10.28
C THR A 311 -2.91 18.28 -9.94
N VAL A 312 -1.87 18.34 -10.75
CA VAL A 312 -0.71 19.20 -10.53
C VAL A 312 -0.67 20.26 -11.62
N GLY A 313 -0.88 21.54 -11.27
CA GLY A 313 -1.10 22.63 -12.23
C GLY A 313 -0.67 24.01 -11.74
N ALA A 314 -1.25 25.08 -12.30
CA ALA A 314 -0.93 26.46 -11.93
C ALA A 314 -1.52 26.82 -10.56
N GLY A 315 -0.73 26.67 -9.50
CA GLY A 315 -1.09 26.99 -8.11
C GLY A 315 -0.09 26.43 -7.11
N THR A 316 -0.35 26.63 -5.81
CA THR A 316 0.38 25.93 -4.74
C THR A 316 -0.08 24.48 -4.73
N ILE A 317 0.82 23.54 -5.04
CA ILE A 317 0.55 22.11 -5.00
C ILE A 317 0.77 21.62 -3.58
N ASP A 318 -0.29 21.09 -2.96
CA ASP A 318 -0.22 20.41 -1.66
C ASP A 318 -1.08 19.15 -1.69
N LEU A 319 -0.44 17.98 -1.74
CA LEU A 319 -1.16 16.71 -1.74
C LEU A 319 -1.96 16.49 -0.46
N ALA A 320 -1.58 17.13 0.66
CA ALA A 320 -2.28 16.97 1.94
C ALA A 320 -3.77 17.33 1.82
N ASP A 321 -4.10 18.32 0.98
CA ASP A 321 -5.47 18.78 0.75
C ASP A 321 -6.34 17.70 0.06
N CYS A 322 -5.71 16.74 -0.62
CA CYS A 322 -6.38 15.65 -1.33
C CYS A 322 -6.49 14.37 -0.50
N LEU A 323 -5.87 14.29 0.68
CA LEU A 323 -5.82 13.03 1.46
C LEU A 323 -7.08 12.77 2.29
N GLY A 324 -7.99 13.74 2.42
CA GLY A 324 -9.21 13.60 3.22
C GLY A 324 -8.93 13.37 4.70
N LEU A 325 -7.88 14.02 5.24
CA LEU A 325 -7.46 13.92 6.62
C LEU A 325 -7.72 15.24 7.35
N ASP A 326 -8.44 15.19 8.48
CA ASP A 326 -8.85 16.35 9.30
C ASP A 326 -7.72 16.92 10.19
N ASP A 327 -6.48 16.95 9.69
CA ASP A 327 -5.33 17.50 10.43
C ASP A 327 -4.90 18.84 9.81
N ALA A 328 -4.91 19.91 10.60
CA ALA A 328 -4.55 21.25 10.16
C ALA A 328 -3.07 21.30 9.72
N LYS A 329 -2.84 21.02 8.43
CA LYS A 329 -1.54 20.86 7.76
C LYS A 329 -0.72 19.68 8.28
N LEU A 330 -0.86 18.55 7.60
CA LEU A 330 0.05 17.41 7.75
C LEU A 330 1.51 17.84 7.57
N ALA A 331 2.34 17.48 8.54
CA ALA A 331 3.78 17.66 8.44
C ALA A 331 4.33 16.76 7.32
N GLU A 332 5.19 17.32 6.47
CA GLU A 332 5.85 16.52 5.44
C GLU A 332 6.83 15.54 6.09
N PRO A 333 6.74 14.23 5.81
CA PRO A 333 7.67 13.25 6.35
C PRO A 333 9.10 13.47 5.84
N TYR A 334 9.24 14.01 4.63
CA TYR A 334 10.49 14.38 3.99
C TYR A 334 10.24 15.47 2.93
N SER A 335 11.30 16.13 2.48
CA SER A 335 11.20 17.20 1.48
C SER A 335 10.61 16.68 0.16
N GLY A 336 9.59 17.36 -0.36
CA GLY A 336 8.96 16.97 -1.61
C GLY A 336 7.83 15.94 -1.45
N ALA A 337 7.48 15.54 -0.22
CA ALA A 337 6.49 14.50 0.00
C ALA A 337 5.06 14.97 -0.35
N PHE A 338 4.69 16.20 0.00
CA PHE A 338 3.35 16.74 -0.30
C PHE A 338 3.40 17.97 -1.18
N ARG A 339 4.50 18.74 -1.11
CA ARG A 339 4.65 20.00 -1.83
C ARG A 339 5.92 19.97 -2.67
N PRO A 340 5.96 20.67 -3.82
CA PRO A 340 7.18 20.88 -4.56
C PRO A 340 8.32 21.43 -3.69
N ALA A 341 9.51 20.85 -3.84
CA ALA A 341 10.70 21.44 -3.24
C ALA A 341 10.91 22.86 -3.82
N LYS A 342 11.29 23.80 -2.96
CA LYS A 342 11.66 25.16 -3.36
C LYS A 342 12.89 25.16 -4.25
#